data_AF-A0A2S0VL66-F1
#
_entry.id   AF-A0A2S0VL66-F1
#
_cell.length_a   1.000
_cell.length_b   1.000
_cell.length_c   1.000
_cell.angle_alpha   90.00
_cell.angle_beta   90.00
_cell.angle_gamma   90.00
#
_symmetry.space_group_name_H-M   'P 1'
#
loop_
_entity.id
_entity.type
_entity.pdbx_description
1 polymer ?
#
loop_
_entity_poly.entity_id
_entity_poly.type
_entity_poly.pdbx_seq_one_letter_code
_entity_poly.pdbx_strand_id
1 'polypeptide(L)'
;MSLFAFVGIPQVLAKPVNKPNIIIYVTDDQGLETLGIYGGKDVPTPHLDSFAKQGVYFTHAFASASSCAVSRANILSGQHGHVNGMYGHAHGKHHFSSFDNTLSLPNRFDARRLPHCTSG
;
A
#
# COMPACT_ATOMS: atom_id res chain seq x y z
N MET A 1 30.19 -48.04 -17.40
CA MET A 1 30.37 -47.09 -16.28
C MET A 1 29.97 -45.72 -16.78
N SER A 2 28.76 -45.27 -16.42
CA SER A 2 28.13 -44.06 -16.96
C SER A 2 28.69 -42.82 -16.28
N LEU A 3 29.17 -41.86 -17.07
CA LEU A 3 29.73 -40.60 -16.61
C LEU A 3 28.60 -39.54 -16.59
N PHE A 4 28.07 -39.24 -15.41
CA PHE A 4 27.13 -38.13 -15.24
C PHE A 4 27.89 -36.80 -15.15
N ALA A 5 27.73 -35.94 -16.15
CA ALA A 5 28.21 -34.57 -16.11
C ALA A 5 27.20 -33.69 -15.36
N PHE A 6 27.57 -33.21 -14.17
CA PHE A 6 26.79 -32.28 -13.38
C PHE A 6 26.95 -30.87 -13.97
N VAL A 7 25.99 -30.42 -14.77
CA VAL A 7 25.95 -29.04 -15.28
C VAL A 7 25.63 -28.12 -14.11
N GLY A 8 26.63 -27.34 -13.68
CA GLY A 8 26.50 -26.38 -12.59
C GLY A 8 25.52 -25.27 -12.96
N ILE A 9 24.41 -25.19 -12.24
CA ILE A 9 23.49 -24.06 -12.30
C ILE A 9 24.21 -22.85 -11.67
N PRO A 10 24.35 -21.71 -12.38
CA PRO A 10 24.91 -20.51 -11.77
C PRO A 10 23.96 -20.04 -10.66
N GLN A 11 24.42 -20.15 -9.42
CA GLN A 11 23.75 -19.58 -8.26
C GLN A 11 23.80 -18.06 -8.39
N VAL A 12 22.69 -17.46 -8.81
CA VAL A 12 22.50 -16.00 -8.76
C VAL A 12 22.43 -15.62 -7.28
N LEU A 13 23.55 -15.22 -6.71
CA LEU A 13 23.64 -14.64 -5.37
C LEU A 13 22.89 -13.31 -5.37
N ALA A 14 21.62 -13.36 -4.98
CA ALA A 14 20.85 -12.17 -4.68
C ALA A 14 21.55 -11.43 -3.51
N LYS A 15 22.04 -10.22 -3.80
CA LYS A 15 22.61 -9.32 -2.80
C LYS A 15 21.60 -9.18 -1.64
N PRO A 16 22.02 -9.29 -0.36
CA PRO A 16 21.11 -9.08 0.75
C PRO A 16 20.46 -7.71 0.57
N VAL A 17 19.15 -7.71 0.38
CA VAL A 17 18.38 -6.50 0.17
C VAL A 17 18.53 -5.70 1.45
N ASN A 18 19.33 -4.63 1.39
CA ASN A 18 19.27 -3.57 2.40
C ASN A 18 17.79 -3.22 2.57
N LYS A 19 17.35 -3.22 3.83
CA LYS A 19 15.94 -3.08 4.20
C LYS A 19 15.27 -2.00 3.34
N PRO A 20 14.27 -2.34 2.50
CA PRO A 20 13.73 -1.39 1.56
C PRO A 20 12.99 -0.28 2.31
N ASN A 21 13.09 0.94 1.80
CA ASN A 21 12.22 2.02 2.24
C ASN A 21 10.83 1.78 1.64
N ILE A 22 9.80 1.90 2.47
CA ILE A 22 8.41 1.72 2.06
C ILE A 22 7.75 3.09 2.11
N ILE A 23 7.24 3.55 0.97
CA ILE A 23 6.46 4.78 0.85
C ILE A 23 5.04 4.38 0.44
N ILE A 24 4.06 4.78 1.23
CA ILE A 24 2.64 4.60 0.91
C ILE A 24 2.10 5.97 0.52
N TYR A 25 1.76 6.13 -0.76
CA TYR A 25 1.15 7.34 -1.28
C TYR A 25 -0.34 7.10 -1.49
N VAL A 26 -1.18 7.84 -0.76
CA VAL A 26 -2.66 7.72 -0.83
C VAL A 26 -3.22 9.06 -1.28
N THR A 27 -3.94 9.03 -2.40
CA THR A 27 -4.66 10.19 -2.93
C THR A 27 -6.08 10.26 -2.38
N ASP A 28 -6.60 11.46 -2.18
CA ASP A 28 -7.99 11.67 -1.71
C ASP A 28 -8.94 11.78 -2.90
N ASP A 29 -10.00 10.98 -2.90
CA ASP A 29 -11.07 10.94 -3.90
C ASP A 29 -10.63 10.82 -5.38
N GLN A 30 -9.48 10.19 -5.65
CA GLN A 30 -9.00 10.00 -7.02
C GLN A 30 -9.68 8.81 -7.72
N GLY A 31 -10.40 9.10 -8.81
CA GLY A 31 -10.98 8.10 -9.70
C GLY A 31 -10.01 7.57 -10.77
N LEU A 32 -10.29 6.39 -11.32
CA LEU A 32 -9.46 5.74 -12.35
C LEU A 32 -9.44 6.55 -13.65
N GLU A 33 -10.56 7.18 -13.99
CA GLU A 33 -10.75 8.02 -15.18
C GLU A 33 -9.86 9.27 -15.18
N THR A 34 -9.28 9.64 -14.04
CA THR A 34 -8.37 10.78 -13.94
C THR A 34 -6.93 10.45 -14.33
N LEU A 35 -6.59 9.16 -14.46
CA LEU A 35 -5.23 8.70 -14.71
C LEU A 35 -5.05 8.26 -16.17
N GLY A 36 -4.01 8.76 -16.82
CA GLY A 36 -3.65 8.40 -18.20
C GLY A 36 -3.40 6.91 -18.38
N ILE A 37 -2.77 6.25 -17.40
CA ILE A 37 -2.51 4.79 -17.44
C ILE A 37 -3.78 3.93 -17.49
N TYR A 38 -4.92 4.44 -17.01
CA TYR A 38 -6.23 3.76 -17.08
C TYR A 38 -7.11 4.28 -18.24
N GLY A 39 -6.56 5.11 -19.12
CA GLY A 39 -7.27 5.63 -20.30
C GLY A 39 -7.94 6.99 -20.10
N GLY A 40 -7.69 7.66 -18.96
CA GLY A 40 -8.11 9.04 -18.71
C GLY A 40 -7.51 10.02 -19.71
N LYS A 41 -8.28 11.04 -20.11
CA LYS A 41 -7.87 12.02 -21.14
C LYS A 41 -7.92 13.47 -20.67
N ASP A 42 -8.64 13.75 -19.58
CA ASP A 42 -8.95 15.11 -19.15
C ASP A 42 -7.80 15.74 -18.35
N VAL A 43 -7.07 14.93 -17.57
CA VAL A 43 -5.98 15.39 -16.69
C VAL A 43 -4.67 14.70 -17.07
N PRO A 44 -3.61 15.45 -17.46
CA PRO A 44 -2.31 14.86 -17.73
C PRO A 44 -1.63 14.39 -16.44
N THR A 45 -1.26 13.10 -16.36
CA THR A 45 -0.60 12.49 -15.18
C THR A 45 0.78 11.88 -15.49
N PRO A 46 1.72 12.63 -16.13
CA PRO A 46 2.94 12.06 -16.71
C PRO A 46 3.86 11.37 -15.69
N HIS A 47 3.90 11.87 -14.45
CA HIS A 47 4.72 11.26 -13.39
C HIS A 47 4.12 9.95 -12.87
N LEU A 48 2.81 9.87 -12.69
CA LEU A 48 2.14 8.64 -12.26
C LEU A 48 2.16 7.59 -13.38
N ASP A 49 1.94 8.02 -14.62
CA ASP A 49 1.96 7.13 -15.79
C ASP A 49 3.36 6.54 -16.04
N SER A 50 4.42 7.35 -15.88
CA SER A 50 5.80 6.87 -15.98
C SER A 50 6.20 5.99 -14.80
N PHE A 51 5.70 6.26 -13.59
CA PHE A 51 5.92 5.42 -12.42
C PHE A 51 5.24 4.04 -12.59
N ALA A 52 4.00 4.01 -13.08
CA ALA A 52 3.28 2.76 -13.32
C ALA A 52 3.99 1.85 -14.33
N LYS A 53 4.68 2.41 -15.34
CA LYS A 53 5.48 1.65 -16.32
C LYS A 53 6.76 1.02 -15.74
N GLN A 54 7.24 1.52 -14.61
CA GLN A 54 8.44 1.02 -13.93
C GLN A 54 8.14 -0.10 -12.92
N GLY A 55 6.87 -0.37 -12.67
CA GLY A 55 6.44 -1.31 -11.64
C GLY A 55 5.23 -2.14 -12.07
N VAL A 56 4.41 -2.46 -11.08
CA VAL A 56 3.16 -3.21 -11.26
C VAL A 56 2.01 -2.27 -10.93
N TYR A 57 1.03 -2.20 -11.83
CA TYR A 57 -0.24 -1.52 -11.59
C TYR A 57 -1.40 -2.54 -11.67
N PHE A 58 -2.49 -2.25 -10.97
CA PHE A 58 -3.62 -3.17 -10.83
C PHE A 58 -4.83 -2.64 -11.58
N THR A 59 -5.39 -3.43 -12.49
CA THR A 59 -6.65 -3.09 -13.18
C THR A 59 -7.89 -3.31 -12.31
N HIS A 60 -7.74 -4.05 -11.21
CA HIS A 60 -8.81 -4.42 -10.29
C HIS A 60 -8.34 -4.21 -8.83
N ALA A 61 -8.22 -2.94 -8.42
CA ALA A 61 -7.94 -2.55 -7.04
C ALA A 61 -9.18 -1.86 -6.45
N PHE A 62 -9.68 -2.39 -5.32
CA PHE A 62 -10.90 -1.90 -4.69
C PHE A 62 -10.62 -1.38 -3.29
N ALA A 63 -11.19 -0.21 -2.96
CA ALA A 63 -11.25 0.26 -1.59
C ALA A 63 -12.25 -0.61 -0.80
N SER A 64 -11.88 -1.01 0.41
CA SER A 64 -12.75 -1.81 1.29
C SER A 64 -13.96 -1.04 1.82
N ALA A 65 -13.90 0.30 1.79
CA ALA A 65 -15.00 1.19 2.13
C ALA A 65 -14.91 2.49 1.33
N SER A 66 -16.05 3.04 0.92
CA SER A 66 -16.18 4.34 0.24
C SER A 66 -16.20 5.53 1.20
N SER A 67 -15.46 5.44 2.31
CA SER A 67 -15.32 6.51 3.31
C SER A 67 -13.85 6.77 3.59
N CYS A 68 -13.44 8.03 3.58
CA CYS A 68 -12.04 8.44 3.71
C CYS A 68 -11.38 7.92 5.01
N ALA A 69 -12.06 8.09 6.15
CA ALA A 69 -11.54 7.65 7.46
C ALA A 69 -11.49 6.12 7.57
N VAL A 70 -12.54 5.42 7.14
CA VAL A 70 -12.63 3.96 7.19
C VAL A 70 -11.60 3.32 6.25
N SER A 71 -11.50 3.82 5.01
CA SER A 71 -10.54 3.33 4.01
C SER A 71 -9.10 3.47 4.51
N ARG A 72 -8.72 4.64 5.05
CA ARG A 72 -7.39 4.88 5.63
C ARG A 72 -7.12 3.96 6.84
N ALA A 73 -8.09 3.79 7.74
CA ALA A 73 -7.95 2.87 8.87
C ALA A 73 -7.73 1.43 8.40
N ASN A 74 -8.42 0.99 7.34
CA ASN A 74 -8.27 -0.36 6.79
C ASN A 74 -6.91 -0.55 6.10
N ILE A 75 -6.42 0.44 5.35
CA ILE A 75 -5.08 0.43 4.76
C ILE A 75 -4.00 0.32 5.85
N LEU A 76 -4.12 1.10 6.93
CA LEU A 76 -3.11 1.13 7.98
C LEU A 76 -3.17 -0.08 8.93
N SER A 77 -4.34 -0.66 9.18
CA SER A 77 -4.48 -1.82 10.06
C SER A 77 -4.38 -3.17 9.35
N GLY A 78 -4.66 -3.21 8.04
CA GLY A 78 -4.89 -4.45 7.30
C GLY A 78 -6.17 -5.18 7.71
N GLN A 79 -7.10 -4.48 8.38
CA GLN A 79 -8.35 -5.04 8.90
C GLN A 79 -9.54 -4.30 8.30
N HIS A 80 -10.69 -4.97 8.20
CA HIS A 80 -11.94 -4.30 7.83
C HIS A 80 -12.41 -3.37 8.94
N GLY A 81 -13.16 -2.32 8.57
CA GLY A 81 -13.64 -1.29 9.51
C GLY A 81 -14.41 -1.86 10.71
N HIS A 82 -15.17 -2.93 10.48
CA HIS A 82 -15.92 -3.59 11.55
C HIS A 82 -15.04 -4.33 12.58
N VAL A 83 -13.79 -4.66 12.21
CA VAL A 83 -12.82 -5.30 13.10
C VAL A 83 -11.98 -4.27 13.84
N ASN A 84 -11.57 -3.19 13.16
CA ASN A 84 -10.74 -2.15 13.75
C ASN A 84 -11.53 -1.04 14.47
N GLY A 85 -12.86 -1.02 14.38
CA GLY A 85 -13.73 -0.06 15.07
C GLY A 85 -13.97 1.25 14.33
N MET A 86 -13.33 1.47 13.16
CA MET A 86 -13.57 2.65 12.35
C MET A 86 -14.82 2.46 11.48
N TYR A 87 -15.96 2.97 11.95
CA TYR A 87 -17.25 2.82 11.26
C TYR A 87 -17.63 4.01 10.37
N GLY A 88 -16.98 5.15 10.49
CA GLY A 88 -17.34 6.35 9.73
C GLY A 88 -16.30 7.47 9.83
N HIS A 89 -16.73 8.69 9.52
CA HIS A 89 -15.84 9.85 9.54
C HIS A 89 -15.32 10.14 10.95
N ALA A 90 -14.03 10.42 11.05
CA ALA A 90 -13.37 10.72 12.31
C ALA A 90 -13.66 12.15 12.83
N HIS A 91 -14.08 13.06 11.95
CA HIS A 91 -14.23 14.48 12.27
C HIS A 91 -15.68 14.89 12.56
N GLY A 92 -15.82 16.07 13.19
CA GLY A 92 -17.10 16.71 13.45
C GLY A 92 -18.01 15.87 14.36
N LYS A 93 -19.31 15.87 14.05
CA LYS A 93 -20.34 15.18 14.84
C LYS A 93 -20.28 13.65 14.80
N HIS A 94 -19.51 13.07 13.88
CA HIS A 94 -19.43 11.61 13.71
C HIS A 94 -18.48 10.99 14.72
N HIS A 95 -17.28 11.56 14.86
CA HIS A 95 -16.31 11.24 15.93
C HIS A 95 -16.00 9.74 16.09
N PHE A 96 -15.94 9.00 14.98
CA PHE A 96 -15.52 7.60 15.01
C PHE A 96 -14.00 7.49 15.18
N SER A 97 -13.57 6.47 15.91
CA SER A 97 -12.15 6.15 16.14
C SER A 97 -11.96 4.65 16.10
N SER A 98 -10.77 4.20 15.67
CA SER A 98 -10.40 2.80 15.79
C SER A 98 -10.25 2.40 17.26
N PHE A 99 -10.43 1.11 17.57
CA PHE A 99 -10.22 0.59 18.92
C PHE A 99 -8.77 0.73 19.36
N ASP A 100 -8.55 0.98 20.65
CA ASP A 100 -7.21 1.18 21.23
C ASP A 100 -6.27 -0.02 21.05
N ASN A 101 -6.84 -1.24 20.95
CA ASN A 101 -6.08 -2.46 20.72
C ASN A 101 -5.79 -2.74 19.23
N THR A 102 -6.20 -1.86 18.31
CA THR A 102 -5.95 -2.00 16.88
C THR A 102 -4.47 -1.78 16.58
N LEU A 103 -3.82 -2.81 16.04
CA LEU A 103 -2.40 -2.74 15.71
C LEU A 103 -2.18 -2.21 14.27
N SER A 104 -1.99 -0.90 14.15
CA SER A 104 -1.68 -0.21 12.89
C SER A 104 -0.25 -0.47 12.37
N LEU A 105 -0.01 -0.20 11.10
CA LEU A 105 1.29 -0.33 10.46
C LEU A 105 2.37 0.57 11.11
N PRO A 106 2.11 1.86 11.42
CA PRO A 106 2.99 2.68 12.24
C PRO A 106 3.35 2.02 13.58
N ASN A 107 2.35 1.54 14.32
CA ASN A 107 2.56 0.89 15.63
C ASN A 107 3.40 -0.39 15.51
N ARG A 108 3.27 -1.13 14.40
CA ARG A 108 4.12 -2.31 14.10
C ARG A 108 5.56 -1.92 13.81
N PHE A 109 5.78 -0.76 13.20
CA PHE A 109 7.13 -0.25 12.90
C PHE A 109 7.79 0.23 14.20
N ASP A 110 7.06 0.90 15.08
CA ASP A 110 7.54 1.28 16.41
C ASP A 110 7.91 0.08 17.27
N ALA A 111 7.05 -0.95 17.30
CA ALA A 111 7.34 -2.19 18.02
C ALA A 111 8.62 -2.88 17.51
N ARG A 112 9.00 -2.65 16.24
CA ARG A 112 10.22 -3.16 15.62
C ARG A 112 11.36 -2.14 15.59
N ARG A 113 11.20 -0.98 16.24
CA ARG A 113 12.15 0.14 16.28
C ARG A 113 12.58 0.59 14.87
N LEU A 114 11.63 0.66 13.95
CA LEU A 114 11.85 1.10 12.59
C LEU A 114 11.49 2.58 12.44
N PRO A 115 12.35 3.40 11.83
CA PRO A 115 12.02 4.78 11.57
C PRO A 115 10.80 4.83 10.64
N HIS A 116 9.83 5.64 11.02
CA HIS A 116 8.62 5.85 10.24
C HIS A 116 8.18 7.31 10.41
N CYS A 117 7.49 7.84 9.41
CA CYS A 117 6.94 9.18 9.44
C CYS A 117 5.56 9.12 8.79
N THR A 118 4.59 9.75 9.44
CA THR A 118 3.24 9.96 8.91
C THR A 118 3.05 11.45 8.72
N SER A 119 3.03 11.92 7.47
CA SER A 119 2.57 13.28 7.17
C SER A 119 1.05 13.28 7.15
N GLY A 120 0.44 14.15 7.96
CA GLY A 120 -1.00 14.39 7.98
C GLY A 120 -1.46 15.37 6.92
#